data_AF-A0A928V357-F1
#
_entry.id   AF-A0A928V357-F1
#
_cell.length_a   1.000
_cell.length_b   1.000
_cell.length_c   1.000
_cell.angle_alpha   90.00
_cell.angle_beta   90.00
_cell.angle_gamma   90.00
#
_symmetry.space_group_name_H-M   'P 1'
#
loop_
_entity.id
_entity.type
_entity.pdbx_description
1 polymer ?
#
loop_
_entity_poly.entity_id
_entity_poly.type
_entity_poly.pdbx_seq_one_letter_code
_entity_poly.pdbx_strand_id
1 'polypeptide(L)'
;MNIRFKAPLLATLLMAAGLSGCGQSSDRDEIAANLEGMEEGCNRVLLSALPAPRSLTVAEYARTNCAYNQASRFWEKGELRISVQIVDSKAELPSNIAALGMADMIKHANALSYGMAKGIVDSTKRTLEEVEASPEMLAFFGGEAYLPIILKTSIGEDAAVTFARSGGAGPLYSVIDDRFVVTIERSDASEFPDNRAAERAYKPLLDSVNFTFLR
;
A
#
# COMPACT_ATOMS: atom_id res chain seq x y z
N MET A 1 -2.76 -40.70 8.23
CA MET A 1 -4.07 -40.18 7.79
C MET A 1 -4.06 -38.68 8.08
N ASN A 2 -3.90 -37.88 7.03
CA ASN A 2 -3.65 -36.44 7.09
C ASN A 2 -4.97 -35.68 7.02
N ILE A 3 -5.18 -34.70 7.91
CA ILE A 3 -6.19 -33.64 7.71
C ILE A 3 -5.45 -32.31 7.86
N ARG A 4 -5.11 -31.71 6.71
CA ARG A 4 -4.64 -30.32 6.60
C ARG A 4 -5.87 -29.45 6.39
N PHE A 5 -6.17 -28.57 7.35
CA PHE A 5 -7.10 -27.46 7.12
C PHE A 5 -6.38 -26.38 6.30
N LYS A 6 -6.75 -26.25 5.03
CA LYS A 6 -6.49 -25.04 4.23
C LYS A 6 -7.65 -24.08 4.49
N ALA A 7 -7.36 -22.93 5.09
CA ALA A 7 -8.31 -21.82 5.15
C ALA A 7 -8.46 -21.21 3.75
N PRO A 8 -9.69 -20.98 3.24
CA PRO A 8 -9.90 -20.46 1.91
C PRO A 8 -9.84 -18.92 1.89
N LEU A 9 -9.05 -18.43 0.94
CA LEU A 9 -9.27 -17.22 0.12
C LEU A 9 -10.66 -16.58 0.28
N LEU A 10 -10.75 -15.52 1.08
CA LEU A 10 -11.92 -14.66 1.20
C LEU A 10 -11.46 -13.20 1.30
N ALA A 11 -10.75 -12.72 0.27
CA ALA A 11 -10.39 -11.30 0.15
C ALA A 11 -10.37 -10.78 -1.30
N THR A 12 -10.82 -11.57 -2.28
CA THR A 12 -10.67 -11.24 -3.71
C THR A 12 -11.99 -10.92 -4.42
N LEU A 13 -13.05 -10.55 -3.69
CA LEU A 13 -14.41 -10.42 -4.27
C LEU A 13 -14.97 -8.99 -4.33
N LEU A 14 -14.11 -7.96 -4.39
CA LEU A 14 -14.54 -6.56 -4.60
C LEU A 14 -13.88 -5.89 -5.81
N MET A 15 -13.17 -6.64 -6.66
CA MET A 15 -12.61 -6.14 -7.92
C MET A 15 -13.18 -6.90 -9.13
N ALA A 16 -14.46 -6.75 -9.42
CA ALA A 16 -15.02 -7.12 -10.73
C ALA A 16 -16.45 -6.59 -10.88
N ALA A 17 -16.58 -5.28 -11.09
CA ALA A 17 -17.76 -4.72 -11.75
C ALA A 17 -17.27 -3.79 -12.87
N GLY A 18 -16.56 -4.37 -13.82
CA GLY A 18 -16.33 -3.82 -15.16
C GLY A 18 -16.99 -4.75 -16.17
N LEU A 19 -18.05 -4.27 -16.81
CA LEU A 19 -18.72 -4.93 -17.92
C LEU A 19 -17.86 -4.82 -19.19
N SER A 20 -17.42 -5.96 -19.72
CA SER A 20 -17.12 -6.25 -21.15
C SER A 20 -16.34 -7.56 -21.20
N GLY A 21 -16.86 -8.67 -21.72
CA GLY A 21 -17.12 -8.86 -23.14
C GLY A 21 -16.00 -9.73 -23.72
N CYS A 22 -16.26 -11.01 -23.99
CA CYS A 22 -15.32 -11.93 -24.64
C CYS A 22 -15.04 -11.50 -26.09
N GLY A 23 -13.78 -11.43 -26.51
CA GLY A 23 -13.45 -11.52 -27.93
C GLY A 23 -12.11 -10.92 -28.38
N GLN A 24 -11.21 -11.83 -28.80
CA GLN A 24 -10.22 -11.64 -29.87
C GLN A 24 -8.94 -10.81 -29.61
N SER A 25 -7.84 -11.36 -30.10
CA SER A 25 -6.45 -11.07 -29.76
C SER A 25 -5.84 -9.82 -30.43
N SER A 26 -6.65 -8.86 -30.85
CA SER A 26 -6.21 -7.56 -31.39
C SER A 26 -6.13 -6.46 -30.32
N ASP A 27 -6.77 -6.66 -29.17
CA ASP A 27 -6.96 -5.60 -28.18
C ASP A 27 -5.73 -5.33 -27.31
N ARG A 28 -4.71 -6.20 -27.30
CA ARG A 28 -3.53 -6.00 -26.46
C ARG A 28 -2.68 -4.81 -26.88
N ASP A 29 -2.60 -4.52 -28.18
CA ASP A 29 -1.81 -3.40 -28.70
C ASP A 29 -2.58 -2.07 -28.64
N GLU A 30 -3.92 -2.11 -28.70
CA GLU A 30 -4.79 -0.93 -28.51
C GLU A 30 -4.96 -0.56 -27.03
N ILE A 31 -4.91 -1.54 -26.11
CA ILE A 31 -4.82 -1.27 -24.66
C ILE A 31 -3.46 -0.66 -24.31
N ALA A 32 -2.37 -1.07 -24.98
CA ALA A 32 -1.05 -0.47 -24.79
C ALA A 32 -0.98 0.98 -25.30
N ALA A 33 -1.63 1.30 -26.43
CA ALA A 33 -1.72 2.66 -26.95
C ALA A 33 -2.64 3.59 -26.11
N ASN A 34 -3.65 3.05 -25.43
CA ASN A 34 -4.50 3.83 -24.51
C ASN A 34 -3.88 4.05 -23.11
N LEU A 35 -2.77 3.38 -22.78
CA LEU A 35 -2.07 3.53 -21.49
C LEU A 35 -1.21 4.80 -21.42
N GLU A 36 -0.82 5.40 -22.55
CA GLU A 36 -0.10 6.69 -22.59
C GLU A 36 -1.02 7.91 -22.38
N GLY A 37 -2.34 7.70 -22.23
CA GLY A 37 -3.33 8.74 -21.90
C GLY A 37 -3.97 8.62 -20.50
N MET A 38 -3.62 7.62 -19.70
CA MET A 38 -4.32 7.29 -18.43
C MET A 38 -4.05 8.23 -17.24
N GLU A 39 -3.29 9.32 -17.41
CA GLU A 39 -3.15 10.38 -16.40
C GLU A 39 -4.23 11.46 -16.51
N GLU A 40 -4.98 11.52 -17.64
CA GLU A 40 -6.09 12.45 -17.80
C GLU A 40 -7.25 12.07 -16.85
N GLY A 41 -7.43 12.85 -15.79
CA GLY A 41 -8.46 12.64 -14.77
C GLY A 41 -7.93 12.14 -13.41
N CYS A 42 -6.63 11.84 -13.29
CA CYS A 42 -6.02 11.58 -11.99
C CYS A 42 -6.04 12.84 -11.11
N ASN A 43 -6.26 12.66 -9.81
CA ASN A 43 -6.03 13.73 -8.85
C ASN A 43 -4.55 14.17 -8.90
N ARG A 44 -4.29 15.39 -9.39
CA ARG A 44 -2.94 15.91 -9.60
C ARG A 44 -2.11 15.95 -8.32
N VAL A 45 -2.74 16.18 -7.17
CA VAL A 45 -2.07 16.19 -5.87
C VAL A 45 -1.51 14.80 -5.56
N LEU A 46 -2.36 13.76 -5.67
CA LEU A 46 -1.95 12.38 -5.42
C LEU A 46 -0.89 11.90 -6.42
N LEU A 47 -1.06 12.23 -7.71
CA LEU A 47 -0.12 11.85 -8.76
C LEU A 47 1.26 12.50 -8.57
N SER A 48 1.29 13.76 -8.10
CA SER A 48 2.53 14.49 -7.84
C SER A 48 3.27 13.99 -6.60
N ALA A 49 2.53 13.41 -5.64
CA ALA A 49 3.12 12.78 -4.46
C ALA A 49 3.74 11.41 -4.78
N LEU A 50 3.23 10.68 -5.77
CA LEU A 50 3.75 9.35 -6.12
C LEU A 50 5.18 9.39 -6.66
N PRO A 51 6.01 8.36 -6.37
CA PRO A 51 7.36 8.26 -6.93
C PRO A 51 7.34 8.31 -8.45
N ALA A 52 8.29 9.04 -9.05
CA ALA A 52 8.35 9.17 -10.51
C ALA A 52 8.51 7.78 -11.18
N PRO A 53 7.97 7.54 -12.38
CA PRO A 53 8.05 6.24 -13.05
C PRO A 53 9.47 5.66 -13.12
N ARG A 54 10.47 6.50 -13.37
CA ARG A 54 11.88 6.09 -13.51
C ARG A 54 12.70 6.18 -12.21
N SER A 55 12.05 6.34 -11.06
CA SER A 55 12.75 6.54 -9.77
C SER A 55 13.31 5.25 -9.16
N LEU A 56 12.78 4.08 -9.52
CA LEU A 56 13.20 2.80 -8.95
C LEU A 56 14.15 2.07 -9.89
N THR A 57 15.33 1.71 -9.39
CA THR A 57 16.33 0.93 -10.14
C THR A 57 16.17 -0.58 -9.99
N VAL A 58 15.43 -1.01 -8.96
CA VAL A 58 15.22 -2.42 -8.62
C VAL A 58 14.13 -3.08 -9.46
N ALA A 59 13.22 -2.30 -10.05
CA ALA A 59 12.11 -2.77 -10.87
C ALA A 59 11.74 -1.76 -11.95
N GLU A 60 11.13 -2.22 -13.04
CA GLU A 60 10.74 -1.37 -14.17
C GLU A 60 9.32 -0.85 -13.98
N TYR A 61 9.05 0.38 -14.38
CA TYR A 61 7.70 0.93 -14.31
C TYR A 61 6.73 0.12 -15.18
N ALA A 62 5.60 -0.27 -14.59
CA ALA A 62 4.57 -1.02 -15.28
C ALA A 62 3.38 -0.12 -15.68
N ARG A 63 2.77 0.57 -14.71
CA ARG A 63 1.56 1.37 -14.93
C ARG A 63 1.24 2.33 -13.78
N THR A 64 0.34 3.27 -14.07
CA THR A 64 -0.33 4.12 -13.09
C THR A 64 -1.82 3.79 -13.12
N ASN A 65 -2.44 3.63 -11.95
CA ASN A 65 -3.88 3.49 -11.81
C ASN A 65 -4.42 4.63 -10.95
N CYS A 66 -5.55 5.21 -11.37
CA CYS A 66 -6.23 6.25 -10.62
C CYS A 66 -7.71 5.88 -10.39
N ALA A 67 -8.21 6.27 -9.23
CA ALA A 67 -9.63 6.34 -8.92
C ALA A 67 -9.93 7.73 -8.34
N TYR A 68 -11.20 8.01 -8.04
CA TYR A 68 -11.62 9.36 -7.65
C TYR A 68 -10.84 9.94 -6.45
N ASN A 69 -10.46 9.10 -5.48
CA ASN A 69 -9.69 9.49 -4.30
C ASN A 69 -8.37 8.73 -4.14
N GLN A 70 -7.89 8.06 -5.19
CA GLN A 70 -6.72 7.22 -5.09
C GLN A 70 -5.83 7.37 -6.32
N ALA A 71 -4.53 7.35 -6.10
CA ALA A 71 -3.56 7.12 -7.16
C ALA A 71 -2.59 6.02 -6.73
N SER A 72 -2.17 5.20 -7.69
CA SER A 72 -1.21 4.11 -7.48
C SER A 72 -0.23 4.02 -8.63
N ARG A 73 1.03 3.72 -8.32
CA ARG A 73 2.04 3.34 -9.32
C ARG A 73 2.59 1.96 -9.02
N PHE A 74 2.89 1.23 -10.09
CA PHE A 74 3.34 -0.15 -10.05
C PHE A 74 4.66 -0.31 -10.79
N TRP A 75 5.55 -1.11 -10.20
CA TRP A 75 6.82 -1.51 -10.80
C TRP A 75 6.99 -3.03 -10.73
N GLU A 76 7.55 -3.62 -11.77
CA GLU A 76 7.68 -5.06 -11.91
C GLU A 76 9.07 -5.45 -12.47
N LYS A 77 9.65 -6.56 -12.00
CA LYS A 77 10.86 -7.18 -12.57
C LYS A 77 10.92 -8.66 -12.21
N GLY A 78 10.71 -9.52 -13.20
CA GLY A 78 10.54 -10.96 -12.94
C GLY A 78 9.34 -11.20 -12.02
N GLU A 79 9.57 -11.82 -10.85
CA GLU A 79 8.52 -12.05 -9.86
C GLU A 79 8.31 -10.90 -8.87
N LEU A 80 9.26 -9.95 -8.82
CA LEU A 80 9.17 -8.78 -7.96
C LEU A 80 8.09 -7.84 -8.49
N ARG A 81 7.14 -7.50 -7.61
CA ARG A 81 6.08 -6.51 -7.84
C ARG A 81 6.10 -5.52 -6.69
N ILE A 82 6.13 -4.24 -7.01
CA ILE A 82 6.11 -3.14 -6.05
C ILE A 82 4.93 -2.24 -6.38
N SER A 83 4.15 -1.86 -5.38
CA SER A 83 3.10 -0.84 -5.53
C SER A 83 3.31 0.27 -4.50
N VAL A 84 3.06 1.51 -4.92
CA VAL A 84 2.90 2.66 -4.03
C VAL A 84 1.54 3.25 -4.29
N GLN A 85 0.71 3.30 -3.25
CA GLN A 85 -0.66 3.77 -3.30
C GLN A 85 -0.85 4.92 -2.32
N ILE A 86 -1.58 5.95 -2.75
CA ILE A 86 -2.01 7.06 -1.91
C ILE A 86 -3.52 7.16 -2.04
N VAL A 87 -4.24 7.14 -0.92
CA VAL A 87 -5.68 7.31 -0.83
C VAL A 87 -6.00 8.56 -0.01
N ASP A 88 -6.78 9.48 -0.58
CA ASP A 88 -7.41 10.56 0.15
C ASP A 88 -8.69 10.04 0.84
N SER A 89 -8.57 9.72 2.13
CA SER A 89 -9.67 9.14 2.91
C SER A 89 -10.79 10.15 3.21
N LYS A 90 -10.53 11.45 3.00
CA LYS A 90 -11.50 12.53 3.23
C LYS A 90 -11.92 13.22 1.93
N ALA A 91 -11.58 12.64 0.76
CA ALA A 91 -12.02 13.16 -0.52
C ALA A 91 -13.54 13.26 -0.59
N GLU A 92 -14.02 14.37 -1.12
CA GLU A 92 -15.44 14.54 -1.40
C GLU A 92 -15.87 13.57 -2.50
N LEU A 93 -17.05 12.97 -2.31
CA LEU A 93 -17.64 12.08 -3.30
C LEU A 93 -18.05 12.88 -4.53
N PRO A 94 -17.64 12.46 -5.74
CA PRO A 94 -18.15 13.02 -6.98
C PRO A 94 -19.68 12.94 -7.03
N SER A 95 -20.33 14.00 -7.51
CA SER A 95 -21.81 14.11 -7.53
C SER A 95 -22.49 12.97 -8.30
N ASN A 96 -21.86 12.50 -9.38
CA ASN A 96 -22.32 11.35 -10.17
C ASN A 96 -22.25 10.03 -9.38
N ILE A 97 -21.30 9.85 -8.47
CA ILE A 97 -21.20 8.67 -7.60
C ILE A 97 -22.18 8.78 -6.45
N ALA A 98 -22.34 9.96 -5.86
CA ALA A 98 -23.31 10.21 -4.79
C ALA A 98 -24.75 9.88 -5.24
N ALA A 99 -25.09 10.18 -6.50
CA ALA A 99 -26.38 9.88 -7.10
C ALA A 99 -26.69 8.38 -7.24
N LEU A 100 -25.69 7.49 -7.14
CA LEU A 100 -25.86 6.04 -7.25
C LEU A 100 -26.31 5.37 -5.93
N GLY A 101 -26.57 6.14 -4.86
CA GLY A 101 -27.02 5.61 -3.57
C GLY A 101 -25.96 4.84 -2.79
N MET A 102 -24.70 4.83 -3.25
CA MET A 102 -23.57 4.13 -2.63
C MET A 102 -22.72 5.01 -1.69
N ALA A 103 -23.17 6.25 -1.44
CA ALA A 103 -22.37 7.25 -0.74
C ALA A 103 -21.91 6.80 0.66
N ASP A 104 -22.80 6.20 1.46
CA ASP A 104 -22.47 5.78 2.82
C ASP A 104 -21.50 4.60 2.83
N MET A 105 -21.66 3.64 1.90
CA MET A 105 -20.74 2.53 1.73
C MET A 105 -19.33 3.03 1.41
N ILE A 106 -19.21 4.00 0.51
CA ILE A 106 -17.91 4.54 0.10
C ILE A 106 -17.27 5.36 1.24
N LYS A 107 -18.05 6.20 1.95
CA LYS A 107 -17.57 6.89 3.14
C LYS A 107 -17.08 5.92 4.20
N HIS A 108 -17.82 4.84 4.44
CA HIS A 108 -17.42 3.80 5.39
C HIS A 108 -16.12 3.09 4.95
N ALA A 109 -15.99 2.75 3.66
CA ALA A 109 -14.77 2.15 3.12
C ALA A 109 -13.54 3.06 3.30
N ASN A 110 -13.69 4.36 3.04
CA ASN A 110 -12.61 5.33 3.25
C ASN A 110 -12.24 5.46 4.74
N ALA A 111 -13.22 5.52 5.63
CA ALA A 111 -13.00 5.58 7.07
C ALA A 111 -12.32 4.31 7.59
N LEU A 112 -12.69 3.14 7.07
CA LEU A 112 -12.06 1.87 7.40
C LEU A 112 -10.60 1.82 6.92
N SER A 113 -10.34 2.26 5.69
CA SER A 113 -8.97 2.35 5.15
C SER A 113 -8.08 3.22 6.03
N TYR A 114 -8.54 4.42 6.40
CA TYR A 114 -7.85 5.30 7.34
C TYR A 114 -7.65 4.64 8.71
N GLY A 115 -8.71 4.09 9.29
CA GLY A 115 -8.68 3.48 10.62
C GLY A 115 -7.74 2.29 10.71
N MET A 116 -7.67 1.46 9.66
CA MET A 116 -6.72 0.34 9.59
C MET A 116 -5.27 0.84 9.52
N ALA A 117 -4.96 1.78 8.61
CA ALA A 117 -3.60 2.31 8.48
C ALA A 117 -3.14 2.97 9.77
N LYS A 118 -3.98 3.83 10.37
CA LYS A 118 -3.71 4.46 11.66
C LYS A 118 -3.53 3.41 12.77
N GLY A 119 -4.41 2.42 12.84
CA GLY A 119 -4.33 1.35 13.83
C GLY A 119 -3.04 0.53 13.71
N ILE A 120 -2.57 0.26 12.49
CA ILE A 120 -1.29 -0.41 12.25
C ILE A 120 -0.12 0.45 12.73
N VAL A 121 -0.10 1.75 12.40
CA VAL A 121 0.95 2.66 12.87
C VAL A 121 0.96 2.76 14.40
N ASP A 122 -0.18 3.02 15.02
CA ASP A 122 -0.29 3.20 16.47
C ASP A 122 0.03 1.91 17.24
N SER A 123 -0.44 0.75 16.76
CA SER A 123 -0.13 -0.56 17.39
C SER A 123 1.33 -0.95 17.24
N THR A 124 1.96 -0.62 16.12
CA THR A 124 3.39 -0.87 15.91
C THR A 124 4.24 -0.04 16.88
N LYS A 125 3.90 1.25 17.07
CA LYS A 125 4.58 2.11 18.05
C LYS A 125 4.44 1.56 19.46
N ARG A 126 3.20 1.23 19.86
CA ARG A 126 2.94 0.62 21.17
C ARG A 126 3.71 -0.67 21.38
N THR A 127 3.82 -1.50 20.35
CA THR A 127 4.59 -2.75 20.42
C THR A 127 6.06 -2.49 20.74
N LEU A 128 6.66 -1.47 20.12
CA LEU A 128 8.05 -1.10 20.39
C LEU A 128 8.23 -0.55 21.81
N GLU A 129 7.30 0.29 22.29
CA GLU A 129 7.28 0.80 23.67
C GLU A 129 7.15 -0.34 24.69
N GLU A 130 6.28 -1.32 24.44
CA GLU A 130 6.08 -2.49 25.30
C GLU A 130 7.32 -3.38 25.34
N VAL A 131 8.00 -3.59 24.21
CA VAL A 131 9.26 -4.36 24.15
C VAL A 131 10.38 -3.66 24.90
N GLU A 132 10.48 -2.33 24.80
CA GLU A 132 11.46 -1.54 25.55
C GLU A 132 11.23 -1.64 27.06
N ALA A 133 9.96 -1.64 27.49
CA ALA A 133 9.58 -1.77 28.89
C ALA A 133 9.76 -3.20 29.47
N SER A 134 9.79 -4.23 28.62
CA SER A 134 9.70 -5.63 29.02
C SER A 134 10.60 -6.55 28.18
N PRO A 135 11.79 -6.93 28.68
CA PRO A 135 12.72 -7.80 27.95
C PRO A 135 12.15 -9.17 27.58
N GLU A 136 11.17 -9.72 28.32
CA GLU A 136 10.50 -10.97 27.97
C GLU A 136 9.70 -10.88 26.66
N MET A 137 9.20 -9.69 26.30
CA MET A 137 8.49 -9.48 25.03
C MET A 137 9.41 -9.64 23.83
N LEU A 138 10.71 -9.36 23.99
CA LEU A 138 11.69 -9.56 22.92
C LEU A 138 11.76 -11.02 22.47
N ALA A 139 11.71 -11.95 23.43
CA ALA A 139 11.68 -13.39 23.14
C ALA A 139 10.37 -13.82 22.45
N PHE A 140 9.25 -13.17 22.77
CA PHE A 140 7.97 -13.41 22.10
C PHE A 140 8.05 -13.09 20.61
N PHE A 141 8.71 -11.99 20.23
CA PHE A 141 8.91 -11.60 18.83
C PHE A 141 10.03 -12.37 18.12
N GLY A 142 10.82 -13.18 18.84
CA GLY A 142 11.92 -13.95 18.26
C GLY A 142 13.28 -13.24 18.29
N GLY A 143 13.38 -12.11 18.98
CA GLY A 143 14.59 -11.29 19.09
C GLY A 143 14.47 -9.94 18.39
N GLU A 144 15.47 -9.07 18.58
CA GLU A 144 15.49 -7.70 18.05
C GLU A 144 15.36 -7.63 16.54
N ALA A 145 15.89 -8.64 15.83
CA ALA A 145 15.85 -8.73 14.37
C ALA A 145 14.43 -8.93 13.80
N TYR A 146 13.45 -9.26 14.64
CA TYR A 146 12.08 -9.54 14.22
C TYR A 146 11.06 -8.55 14.78
N LEU A 147 11.55 -7.47 15.43
CA LEU A 147 10.69 -6.39 15.85
C LEU A 147 10.14 -5.63 14.64
N PRO A 148 8.90 -5.12 14.73
CA PRO A 148 8.36 -4.27 13.68
C PRO A 148 9.16 -2.95 13.59
N ILE A 149 9.02 -2.23 12.49
CA ILE A 149 9.81 -1.01 12.25
C ILE A 149 8.91 0.22 12.12
N ILE A 150 9.40 1.33 12.67
CA ILE A 150 8.88 2.67 12.43
C ILE A 150 9.94 3.46 11.67
N LEU A 151 9.60 3.85 10.45
CA LEU A 151 10.37 4.77 9.62
C LEU A 151 9.76 6.17 9.70
N LYS A 152 10.56 7.19 9.40
CA LYS A 152 10.10 8.57 9.27
C LYS A 152 10.02 8.96 7.81
N THR A 153 8.90 9.55 7.43
CA THR A 153 8.74 10.24 6.14
C THR A 153 9.59 11.52 6.11
N SER A 154 9.80 12.08 4.92
CA SER A 154 10.54 13.35 4.76
C SER A 154 9.87 14.55 5.44
N ILE A 155 8.60 14.42 5.82
CA ILE A 155 7.82 15.45 6.53
C ILE A 155 7.66 15.16 8.03
N GLY A 156 8.26 14.10 8.56
CA GLY A 156 8.30 13.76 9.99
C GLY A 156 7.22 12.79 10.48
N GLU A 157 6.27 12.43 9.62
CA GLU A 157 5.21 11.46 9.93
C GLU A 157 5.75 10.04 10.04
N ASP A 158 5.10 9.21 10.86
CA ASP A 158 5.45 7.81 11.08
C ASP A 158 4.96 6.90 9.94
N ALA A 159 5.81 5.95 9.57
CA ALA A 159 5.52 4.88 8.61
C ALA A 159 5.87 3.53 9.24
N ALA A 160 4.89 2.63 9.35
CA ALA A 160 5.02 1.37 10.06
C ALA A 160 5.08 0.18 9.12
N VAL A 161 5.92 -0.80 9.45
CA VAL A 161 5.92 -2.13 8.83
C VAL A 161 5.87 -3.16 9.94
N THR A 162 4.85 -4.03 9.90
CA THR A 162 4.74 -5.16 10.82
C THR A 162 5.66 -6.29 10.38
N PHE A 163 6.19 -7.05 11.34
CA PHE A 163 7.10 -8.15 11.05
C PHE A 163 6.60 -9.45 11.71
N ALA A 164 6.73 -10.56 11.00
CA ALA A 164 6.41 -11.87 11.54
C ALA A 164 7.62 -12.48 12.27
N ARG A 165 7.35 -13.20 13.36
CA ARG A 165 8.37 -13.84 14.19
C ARG A 165 9.32 -14.79 13.44
N SER A 166 8.84 -15.40 12.36
CA SER A 166 9.60 -16.35 11.54
C SER A 166 10.36 -15.70 10.37
N GLY A 167 10.38 -14.37 10.30
CA GLY A 167 10.74 -13.63 9.10
C GLY A 167 9.51 -13.27 8.27
N GLY A 168 9.69 -12.33 7.36
CA GLY A 168 8.65 -11.76 6.52
C GLY A 168 8.06 -10.47 7.11
N ALA A 169 7.94 -9.47 6.25
CA ALA A 169 7.31 -8.19 6.52
C ALA A 169 5.91 -8.11 5.89
N GLY A 170 5.04 -7.33 6.52
CA GLY A 170 3.82 -6.83 5.87
C GLY A 170 4.11 -5.63 4.94
N PRO A 171 3.07 -5.03 4.36
CA PRO A 171 3.16 -3.73 3.72
C PRO A 171 3.62 -2.63 4.69
N LEU A 172 4.14 -1.55 4.12
CA LEU A 172 4.34 -0.30 4.85
C LEU A 172 3.07 0.52 4.81
N TYR A 173 2.65 1.04 5.97
CA TYR A 173 1.53 1.96 6.11
C TYR A 173 1.97 3.27 6.74
N SER A 174 1.44 4.39 6.24
CA SER A 174 1.58 5.70 6.86
C SER A 174 0.28 6.49 6.72
N VAL A 175 0.04 7.40 7.66
CA VAL A 175 -1.07 8.35 7.63
C VAL A 175 -0.46 9.74 7.64
N ILE A 176 -0.81 10.54 6.63
CA ILE A 176 -0.28 11.88 6.43
C ILE A 176 -1.40 12.90 6.60
N ASP A 177 -1.15 13.92 7.43
CA ASP A 177 -2.07 15.03 7.70
C ASP A 177 -3.49 14.56 8.12
N ASP A 178 -3.56 13.43 8.85
CA ASP A 178 -4.82 12.78 9.23
C ASP A 178 -5.80 12.56 8.06
N ARG A 179 -5.30 12.45 6.83
CA ARG A 179 -6.12 12.47 5.61
C ARG A 179 -5.67 11.45 4.58
N PHE A 180 -4.39 11.41 4.28
CA PHE A 180 -3.87 10.55 3.23
C PHE A 180 -3.33 9.26 3.82
N VAL A 181 -3.81 8.14 3.30
CA VAL A 181 -3.24 6.82 3.60
C VAL A 181 -2.22 6.50 2.52
N VAL A 182 -0.99 6.23 2.94
CA VAL A 182 0.08 5.77 2.05
C VAL A 182 0.37 4.31 2.35
N THR A 183 0.31 3.49 1.31
CA THR A 183 0.65 2.07 1.37
C THR A 183 1.75 1.76 0.38
N ILE A 184 2.80 1.06 0.83
CA ILE A 184 3.83 0.51 -0.05
C ILE A 184 3.83 -1.01 0.12
N GLU A 185 3.57 -1.73 -0.96
CA GLU A 185 3.58 -3.20 -0.97
C GLU A 185 4.73 -3.72 -1.83
N ARG A 186 5.26 -4.88 -1.43
CA ARG A 186 6.24 -5.62 -2.22
C ARG A 186 5.93 -7.11 -2.15
N SER A 187 6.02 -7.80 -3.29
CA SER A 187 5.75 -9.24 -3.34
C SER A 187 6.83 -10.10 -2.66
N ASP A 188 8.05 -9.58 -2.51
CA ASP A 188 9.17 -10.24 -1.83
C ASP A 188 9.17 -10.01 -0.31
N ALA A 189 8.23 -9.24 0.23
CA ALA A 189 8.24 -8.83 1.63
C ALA A 189 8.19 -10.02 2.60
N SER A 190 7.48 -11.10 2.26
CA SER A 190 7.42 -12.33 3.06
C SER A 190 8.74 -13.09 3.14
N GLU A 191 9.71 -12.77 2.27
CA GLU A 191 11.02 -13.42 2.20
C GLU A 191 12.10 -12.66 2.97
N PHE A 192 11.76 -11.50 3.56
CA PHE A 192 12.74 -10.73 4.34
C PHE A 192 13.19 -11.50 5.58
N PRO A 193 14.50 -11.75 5.74
CA PRO A 193 15.01 -12.57 6.84
C PRO A 193 14.94 -11.86 8.19
N ASP A 194 14.98 -10.52 8.19
CA ASP A 194 14.97 -9.67 9.38
C ASP A 194 14.44 -8.26 9.06
N ASN A 195 14.22 -7.48 10.11
CA ASN A 195 13.71 -6.12 10.05
C ASN A 195 14.67 -5.14 9.36
N ARG A 196 15.99 -5.38 9.39
CA ARG A 196 16.97 -4.55 8.68
C ARG A 196 16.89 -4.76 7.17
N ALA A 197 16.59 -5.97 6.71
CA ALA A 197 16.33 -6.24 5.31
C ALA A 197 15.07 -5.52 4.83
N ALA A 198 14.00 -5.53 5.64
CA ALA A 198 12.80 -4.76 5.37
C ALA A 198 13.06 -3.26 5.32
N GLU A 199 13.80 -2.71 6.29
CA GLU A 199 14.18 -1.30 6.31
C GLU A 199 14.94 -0.90 5.05
N ARG A 200 15.98 -1.67 4.66
CA ARG A 200 16.75 -1.40 3.42
C ARG A 200 15.88 -1.45 2.16
N ALA A 201 14.84 -2.27 2.16
CA ALA A 201 13.94 -2.44 1.01
C ALA A 201 12.85 -1.34 0.95
N TYR A 202 12.30 -0.95 2.09
CA TYR A 202 11.19 0.02 2.18
C TYR A 202 11.66 1.47 2.26
N LYS A 203 12.76 1.76 2.96
CA LYS A 203 13.19 3.14 3.17
C LYS A 203 13.43 3.92 1.87
N PRO A 204 14.13 3.38 0.86
CA PRO A 204 14.30 4.08 -0.42
C PRO A 204 12.98 4.33 -1.16
N LEU A 205 12.01 3.41 -1.03
CA LEU A 205 10.68 3.58 -1.61
C LEU A 205 9.91 4.69 -0.90
N LEU A 206 9.95 4.71 0.44
CA LEU A 206 9.34 5.76 1.24
C LEU A 206 9.94 7.12 0.92
N ASP A 207 11.28 7.22 0.87
CA ASP A 207 11.99 8.47 0.59
C ASP A 207 11.72 8.99 -0.85
N SER A 208 11.28 8.12 -1.76
CA SER A 208 10.91 8.51 -3.13
C SER A 208 9.50 9.13 -3.26
N VAL A 209 8.67 9.04 -2.23
CA VAL A 209 7.35 9.66 -2.17
C VAL A 209 7.51 11.15 -1.83
N ASN A 210 6.90 12.02 -2.63
CA ASN A 210 6.92 13.46 -2.40
C ASN A 210 5.79 13.89 -1.46
N PHE A 211 6.02 13.70 -0.17
CA PHE A 211 5.05 14.01 0.88
C PHE A 211 4.69 15.50 1.03
N THR A 212 5.46 16.43 0.44
CA THR A 212 5.11 17.86 0.51
C THR A 212 3.83 18.21 -0.26
N PHE A 213 3.43 17.37 -1.21
CA PHE A 213 2.14 17.50 -1.88
C PHE A 213 0.96 17.00 -1.03
N LEU A 214 1.22 16.34 0.09
CA LEU A 214 0.18 15.75 0.97
C LEU A 214 -0.01 16.54 2.28
N ARG A 215 0.50 17.78 2.34
CA ARG A 215 0.30 18.73 3.44
C ARG A 215 -0.73 19.78 3.10
#